data_AF-A0A7W1SFD1-F1
#
_entry.id   AF-A0A7W1SFD1-F1
#
_cell.length_a   1.000
_cell.length_b   1.000
_cell.length_c   1.000
_cell.angle_alpha   90.00
_cell.angle_beta   90.00
_cell.angle_gamma   90.00
#
_symmetry.space_group_name_H-M   'P 1'
#
loop_
_entity.id
_entity.type
_entity.pdbx_description
1 polymer ?
#
loop_
_entity_poly.entity_id
_entity_poly.type
_entity_poly.pdbx_seq_one_letter_code
_entity_poly.pdbx_strand_id
1 'polypeptide(L)'
;MNGKKKIFIALGIVVVLGAVAFANLRFQRTDGVSVNTEAVQKRHLEAMVSASGKIQPTRSVNISADTMGRVTDLAVNEGQRVDRGQFLLQIDPRNL
;
A
#
# COMPACT_ATOMS: atom_id res chain seq x y z
N MET A 1 -16.72 40.59 77.16
CA MET A 1 -15.95 40.35 75.92
C MET A 1 -16.75 40.84 74.73
N ASN A 2 -16.26 41.92 74.11
CA ASN A 2 -17.02 42.91 73.35
C ASN A 2 -17.59 42.34 72.03
N GLY A 3 -18.90 42.45 71.83
CA GLY A 3 -19.64 41.87 70.70
C GLY A 3 -19.11 42.21 69.30
N LYS A 4 -18.36 43.31 69.16
CA LYS A 4 -17.68 43.69 67.91
C LYS A 4 -16.61 42.67 67.48
N LYS A 5 -15.88 42.05 68.42
CA LYS A 5 -14.86 41.03 68.09
C LYS A 5 -15.48 39.73 67.55
N LYS A 6 -16.67 39.35 68.03
CA LYS A 6 -17.39 38.16 67.52
C LYS A 6 -17.90 38.37 66.08
N ILE A 7 -18.30 39.59 65.73
CA ILE A 7 -18.76 39.94 64.37
C ILE A 7 -17.61 39.85 63.36
N PHE A 8 -16.42 40.35 63.70
CA PHE A 8 -15.24 40.22 62.83
C PHE A 8 -14.81 38.76 62.62
N ILE A 9 -14.89 37.94 63.67
CA ILE A 9 -14.61 36.50 63.57
C ILE A 9 -15.65 35.80 62.67
N ALA A 10 -16.94 36.12 62.84
CA ALA A 10 -18.01 35.58 62.00
C ALA A 10 -17.85 35.98 60.52
N LEU A 11 -17.49 37.25 60.25
CA LEU A 11 -17.23 37.73 58.90
C LEU A 11 -16.02 37.03 58.25
N GLY A 12 -14.94 36.85 59.02
CA GLY A 12 -13.78 36.08 58.57
C GLY A 12 -14.12 34.65 58.19
N ILE A 13 -14.97 33.98 59.00
CA ILE A 13 -15.42 32.61 58.72
C ILE A 13 -16.25 32.55 57.44
N VAL A 14 -17.17 33.51 57.22
CA VAL A 14 -17.99 33.54 56.00
C VAL A 14 -17.13 33.75 54.75
N VAL A 15 -16.14 34.64 54.82
CA VAL A 15 -15.20 34.88 53.70
C VAL A 15 -14.38 33.63 53.39
N VAL A 16 -13.87 32.95 54.42
CA VAL A 16 -13.10 31.70 54.23
C VAL A 16 -13.98 30.60 53.65
N LEU A 17 -15.21 30.42 54.14
CA LEU A 17 -16.15 29.43 53.60
C LEU A 17 -16.54 29.74 52.16
N GLY A 18 -16.76 31.02 51.82
CA GLY A 18 -17.03 31.46 50.45
C GLY A 18 -15.85 31.19 49.51
N ALA A 19 -14.62 31.45 49.96
CA ALA A 19 -13.41 31.18 49.17
C ALA A 19 -13.21 29.69 48.93
N VAL A 20 -13.45 28.85 49.95
CA VAL A 20 -13.36 27.38 49.83
C VAL A 20 -14.42 26.84 48.88
N ALA A 21 -15.66 27.30 48.97
CA ALA A 21 -16.74 26.89 48.07
C ALA A 21 -16.45 27.30 46.61
N PHE A 22 -15.96 28.53 46.40
CA PHE A 22 -15.59 29.02 45.08
C PHE A 22 -14.43 28.22 44.48
N ALA A 23 -13.40 27.93 45.27
CA ALA A 23 -12.28 27.10 44.83
C ALA A 23 -12.76 25.70 44.42
N ASN A 24 -13.63 25.07 45.23
CA ASN A 24 -14.14 23.73 44.93
C ASN A 24 -14.93 23.68 43.61
N LEU A 25 -15.77 24.69 43.35
CA LEU A 25 -16.53 24.78 42.09
C LEU A 25 -15.61 25.01 40.87
N ARG A 26 -14.54 25.80 41.03
CA ARG A 26 -13.57 26.07 39.95
C ARG A 26 -12.63 24.89 39.67
N PHE A 27 -12.42 24.04 40.66
CA PHE A 27 -11.56 22.85 40.57
C PHE A 27 -12.33 21.57 40.23
N GLN A 28 -13.63 21.65 39.91
CA GLN A 28 -14.33 20.53 39.27
C GLN A 28 -13.64 20.23 37.94
N ARG A 29 -12.74 19.25 38.00
CA ARG A 29 -12.06 18.69 36.85
C ARG A 29 -13.13 17.99 36.04
N THR A 30 -13.32 18.46 34.82
CA THR A 30 -14.16 17.77 33.85
C THR A 30 -13.55 16.37 33.66
N ASP A 31 -14.22 15.33 34.16
CA ASP A 31 -13.85 13.92 33.99
C ASP A 31 -14.09 13.45 32.54
N GLY A 32 -13.54 14.20 31.58
CA GLY A 32 -13.54 13.84 30.18
C GLY A 32 -12.36 12.92 29.90
N VAL A 33 -12.62 11.74 29.36
CA VAL A 33 -11.56 10.86 28.87
C VAL A 33 -10.81 11.59 27.76
N SER A 34 -9.50 11.80 27.95
CA SER A 34 -8.65 12.43 26.95
C SER A 34 -8.52 11.50 25.73
N VAL A 35 -8.94 11.97 24.56
CA VAL A 35 -8.85 11.22 23.30
C VAL A 35 -8.01 11.99 22.30
N ASN A 36 -7.19 11.26 21.54
CA ASN A 36 -6.47 11.82 20.40
C ASN A 36 -7.39 11.76 19.17
N THR A 37 -7.51 12.89 18.48
CA THR A 37 -8.28 12.99 17.24
C THR A 37 -7.41 13.55 16.13
N GLU A 38 -7.70 13.16 14.90
CA GLU A 38 -7.05 13.68 13.69
C GLU A 38 -8.15 14.19 12.74
N ALA A 39 -7.86 15.28 12.04
CA ALA A 39 -8.79 15.84 11.06
C ALA A 39 -8.85 14.94 9.80
N VAL A 40 -10.06 14.61 9.35
CA VAL A 40 -10.26 13.79 8.15
C VAL A 40 -9.82 14.58 6.90
N GLN A 41 -8.96 13.96 6.09
CA GLN A 41 -8.49 14.52 4.81
C GLN A 41 -8.79 13.56 3.66
N LYS A 42 -9.21 14.11 2.51
CA LYS A 42 -9.35 13.35 1.27
C LYS A 42 -7.96 13.03 0.73
N ARG A 43 -7.65 11.75 0.57
CA ARG A 43 -6.42 11.26 -0.06
C ARG A 43 -6.76 10.21 -1.10
N HIS A 44 -5.96 10.15 -2.15
CA HIS A 44 -6.07 9.09 -3.14
C HIS A 44 -5.38 7.85 -2.57
N LEU A 45 -6.11 6.73 -2.49
CA LEU A 45 -5.57 5.44 -2.11
C LEU A 45 -5.55 4.58 -3.37
N GLU A 46 -4.36 4.20 -3.80
CA GLU A 46 -4.18 3.33 -4.95
C GLU A 46 -3.80 1.93 -4.46
N ALA A 47 -4.62 0.94 -4.83
CA ALA A 47 -4.32 -0.45 -4.58
C ALA A 47 -3.54 -1.01 -5.77
N MET A 48 -2.22 -1.10 -5.64
CA MET A 48 -1.38 -1.74 -6.64
C MET A 48 -1.34 -3.25 -6.43
N VAL A 49 -1.80 -4.02 -7.42
CA VAL A 49 -1.67 -5.47 -7.45
C VAL A 49 -0.53 -5.83 -8.40
N SER A 50 0.51 -6.50 -7.88
CA SER A 50 1.62 -6.98 -8.70
C SER A 50 1.28 -8.36 -9.26
N ALA A 51 1.33 -8.48 -10.59
CA ALA A 51 1.13 -9.75 -11.28
C ALA A 51 2.40 -10.07 -12.07
N SER A 52 2.97 -11.25 -11.80
CA SER A 52 4.09 -11.78 -12.55
C SER A 52 3.58 -12.53 -13.78
N GLY A 53 4.08 -12.18 -14.96
CA GLY A 53 3.76 -12.85 -16.22
C GLY A 53 5.02 -13.12 -17.04
N LYS A 54 4.97 -14.12 -17.93
CA LYS A 54 6.04 -14.41 -18.90
C LYS A 54 5.61 -13.92 -20.27
N ILE A 55 6.48 -13.17 -20.94
CA ILE A 55 6.28 -12.76 -22.33
C ILE A 55 6.49 -13.99 -23.23
N GLN A 56 5.50 -14.29 -24.06
CA GLN A 56 5.55 -15.38 -25.02
C GLN A 56 5.21 -14.87 -26.42
N PRO A 57 5.86 -15.39 -27.48
CA PRO A 57 5.53 -15.02 -28.85
C PRO A 57 4.10 -15.46 -29.18
N THR A 58 3.36 -14.61 -29.90
CA THR A 58 2.00 -14.94 -30.37
C THR A 58 1.97 -16.18 -31.27
N ARG A 59 3.06 -16.42 -32.01
CA ARG A 59 3.22 -17.58 -32.88
C ARG A 59 4.66 -18.07 -32.83
N SER A 60 4.86 -19.28 -32.33
CA SER A 60 6.12 -20.01 -32.41
C SER A 60 5.88 -21.30 -33.19
N VAL A 61 6.74 -21.60 -34.16
CA VAL A 61 6.62 -22.81 -34.99
C VAL A 61 7.97 -23.51 -34.98
N ASN A 62 7.97 -24.75 -34.49
CA ASN A 62 9.11 -25.64 -34.63
C ASN A 62 9.00 -26.33 -35.99
N ILE A 63 9.99 -26.13 -36.85
CA ILE A 63 10.02 -26.74 -38.18
C ILE A 63 10.76 -28.06 -38.05
N SER A 64 10.10 -29.14 -38.44
CA SER A 64 10.70 -30.48 -38.55
C SER A 64 10.70 -30.94 -40.00
N ALA A 65 11.64 -31.81 -40.33
CA ALA A 65 11.64 -32.52 -41.60
C ALA A 65 10.45 -33.48 -41.68
N ASP A 66 9.88 -33.64 -42.87
CA ASP A 66 8.84 -34.65 -43.14
C ASP A 66 9.42 -36.08 -43.16
N THR A 67 10.69 -36.21 -43.55
CA THR A 67 11.40 -37.47 -43.64
C THR A 67 12.71 -37.45 -42.85
N MET A 68 13.08 -38.62 -42.31
CA MET A 68 14.36 -38.77 -41.61
C MET A 68 15.51 -38.88 -42.61
N GLY A 69 16.56 -38.08 -42.43
CA GLY A 69 17.75 -38.15 -43.27
C GLY A 69 18.86 -37.22 -42.79
N ARG A 70 20.01 -37.27 -43.46
CA ARG A 70 21.15 -36.38 -43.19
C ARG A 70 20.91 -35.04 -43.88
N VAL A 71 21.11 -33.93 -43.16
CA VAL A 71 21.10 -32.58 -43.74
C VAL A 71 22.31 -32.44 -44.67
N THR A 72 22.08 -32.15 -45.95
CA THR A 72 23.13 -31.98 -46.96
C THR A 72 23.45 -30.52 -47.25
N ASP A 73 22.47 -29.62 -47.08
CA ASP A 73 22.63 -28.20 -47.29
C ASP A 73 21.73 -27.39 -46.33
N LEU A 74 22.22 -26.23 -45.90
CA LEU A 74 21.51 -25.30 -45.02
C LEU A 74 21.53 -23.91 -45.67
N ALA A 75 20.36 -23.45 -46.11
CA ALA A 75 20.22 -22.22 -46.89
C ALA A 75 19.96 -20.97 -46.02
N VAL A 76 20.01 -21.10 -44.69
CA VAL A 76 19.75 -20.01 -43.75
C VAL A 76 20.75 -19.98 -42.62
N ASN A 77 20.99 -18.78 -42.10
CA ASN A 77 21.85 -18.55 -40.93
C ASN A 77 21.02 -18.26 -39.68
N GLU A 78 21.62 -18.48 -38.52
CA GLU A 78 21.00 -18.15 -37.24
C GLU A 78 20.66 -16.66 -37.15
N GLY A 79 19.43 -16.35 -36.72
CA GLY A 79 18.92 -14.98 -36.62
C GLY A 79 18.47 -14.36 -37.96
N GLN A 80 18.59 -15.07 -39.07
CA GLN A 80 18.10 -14.61 -40.37
C GLN A 80 16.57 -14.53 -40.36
N ARG A 81 16.02 -13.43 -40.88
CA ARG A 81 14.58 -13.33 -41.16
C ARG A 81 14.25 -14.15 -42.39
N VAL A 82 13.18 -14.95 -42.29
CA VAL A 82 12.70 -15.82 -43.36
C VAL A 82 11.23 -15.57 -43.65
N ASP A 83 10.85 -15.75 -44.91
CA ASP A 83 9.47 -15.59 -45.37
C ASP A 83 8.75 -16.94 -45.49
N ARG A 84 7.42 -16.90 -45.53
CA ARG A 84 6.63 -18.13 -45.69
C ARG A 84 6.93 -18.78 -47.04
N GLY A 85 7.30 -20.07 -47.01
CA GLY A 85 7.59 -20.86 -48.20
C GLY A 85 9.05 -20.74 -48.68
N GLN A 86 9.89 -20.01 -47.95
CA GLN A 86 11.32 -19.93 -48.24
C GLN A 86 11.99 -21.29 -48.04
N PHE A 87 12.93 -21.62 -48.93
CA PHE A 87 13.79 -22.79 -48.80
C PHE A 87 14.76 -22.61 -47.63
N LEU A 88 14.76 -23.57 -46.70
CA LEU A 88 15.55 -23.49 -45.46
C LEU A 88 16.71 -24.50 -45.42
N LEU A 89 16.47 -25.75 -45.84
CA LEU A 89 17.45 -26.83 -45.78
C LEU A 89 17.14 -27.93 -46.80
N GLN A 90 18.15 -28.74 -47.11
CA GLN A 90 18.04 -29.96 -47.93
C GLN A 90 18.43 -31.20 -47.14
N ILE A 91 17.70 -32.30 -47.37
CA ILE A 91 17.95 -33.62 -46.80
C ILE A 91 18.38 -34.57 -47.92
N ASP A 92 19.34 -35.46 -47.65
CA ASP A 92 19.84 -36.44 -48.62
C ASP A 92 18.68 -37.33 -49.14
N PRO A 93 18.37 -37.30 -50.44
CA PRO A 93 17.24 -38.05 -51.00
C PRO A 93 17.51 -39.56 -51.10
N ARG A 94 18.74 -40.03 -50.88
CA ARG A 94 19.15 -41.43 -51.14
C ARG A 94 18.65 -42.45 -50.11
N ASN A 95 17.92 -42.02 -49.08
CA ASN A 95 17.39 -42.88 -48.02
C ASN A 95 15.84 -42.88 -47.94
N LEU A 96 15.15 -42.49 -49.02
CA LEU A 96 13.70 -42.62 -49.17
C LEU A 96 13.29 -44.04 -49.58
#